data_AF-A0A9C9YX38-F1
#
_entry.id   AF-A0A9C9YX38-F1
#
_cell.length_a   1.000
_cell.length_b   1.000
_cell.length_c   1.000
_cell.angle_alpha   90.00
_cell.angle_beta   90.00
_cell.angle_gamma   90.00
#
_symmetry.space_group_name_H-M   'P 1'
#
loop_
_entity.id
_entity.type
_entity.pdbx_description
1 polymer ?
#
loop_
_entity_poly.entity_id
_entity_poly.type
_entity_poly.pdbx_seq_one_letter_code
_entity_poly.pdbx_strand_id
1 'polypeptide(L)'
;MTVHAKHSLPIIAALLAGFHLTAHAECSREDIDYYLQRGFTHDQVVRLCGAPARPAAEAAPTPAPRQSPPDAELATLSWLRAALDAEDVQLDPDTLTIIQDRCFPYGEENAIGFHEEICGRMTTTLRRKGLEIVRVKDPIPLLRDAELRVKTSVTRTFEYRKKIKDKAKQQFLADYPRHSETLDIPIKSGQKPSEAARKLKMIARQPSL
;
A
#
# COMPACT_ATOMS: atom_id res chain seq x y z
N MET A 1 -50.20 3.01 63.94
CA MET A 1 -50.51 2.69 62.53
C MET A 1 -51.04 3.94 61.86
N THR A 2 -50.28 4.41 60.86
CA THR A 2 -50.65 5.19 59.67
C THR A 2 -51.52 6.45 59.80
N VAL A 3 -50.82 7.58 59.64
CA VAL A 3 -51.33 8.92 59.27
C VAL A 3 -51.51 8.97 57.75
N HIS A 4 -52.68 9.38 57.25
CA HIS A 4 -52.91 9.73 55.85
C HIS A 4 -52.97 11.25 55.69
N ALA A 5 -51.99 11.81 54.99
CA ALA A 5 -51.96 13.23 54.60
C ALA A 5 -52.05 13.36 53.06
N LYS A 6 -53.20 13.91 52.62
CA LYS A 6 -53.36 15.07 51.75
C LYS A 6 -52.14 15.57 50.92
N HIS A 7 -52.36 15.71 49.60
CA HIS A 7 -52.39 16.98 48.85
C HIS A 7 -51.81 16.93 47.43
N SER A 8 -52.67 17.40 46.52
CA SER A 8 -52.47 17.90 45.17
C SER A 8 -51.39 18.98 45.08
N LEU A 9 -50.57 18.97 44.01
CA LEU A 9 -50.54 20.00 42.95
C LEU A 9 -49.40 19.73 41.94
N PRO A 10 -49.61 19.95 40.64
CA PRO A 10 -48.55 20.03 39.63
C PRO A 10 -48.02 21.48 39.54
N ILE A 11 -46.79 21.66 39.05
CA ILE A 11 -46.20 22.83 38.32
C ILE A 11 -44.68 22.77 38.54
N ILE A 12 -43.89 22.78 37.47
CA ILE A 12 -42.80 23.74 37.16
C ILE A 12 -42.23 23.31 35.80
N ALA A 13 -42.42 24.20 34.83
CA ALA A 13 -41.67 24.24 33.60
C ALA A 13 -40.38 25.06 33.80
N ALA A 14 -39.42 24.80 32.91
CA ALA A 14 -38.39 25.71 32.42
C ALA A 14 -36.98 25.67 33.05
N LEU A 15 -36.02 25.75 32.11
CA LEU A 15 -34.68 26.31 32.23
C LEU A 15 -33.61 25.43 32.89
N LEU A 16 -33.05 24.51 32.08
CA LEU A 16 -31.61 24.26 32.15
C LEU A 16 -30.96 24.91 30.93
N ALA A 17 -30.33 26.04 31.24
CA ALA A 17 -29.49 26.83 30.37
C ALA A 17 -28.31 26.01 29.83
N GLY A 18 -27.84 26.46 28.66
CA GLY A 18 -26.90 25.75 27.81
C GLY A 18 -25.54 25.51 28.45
N PHE A 19 -25.08 24.28 28.32
CA PHE A 19 -23.66 23.99 28.18
C PHE A 19 -23.23 24.39 26.77
N HIS A 20 -22.64 25.57 26.63
CA HIS A 20 -21.78 25.88 25.49
C HIS A 20 -20.49 25.06 25.64
N LEU A 21 -20.48 23.82 25.16
CA LEU A 21 -19.23 23.15 24.82
C LEU A 21 -18.71 23.81 23.54
N THR A 22 -17.81 24.77 23.70
CA THR A 22 -16.84 25.10 22.65
C THR A 22 -15.96 23.87 22.44
N ALA A 23 -16.34 23.02 21.49
CA ALA A 23 -15.52 21.93 21.01
C ALA A 23 -14.38 22.50 20.14
N HIS A 24 -13.37 23.08 20.81
CA HIS A 24 -12.04 23.14 20.25
C HIS A 24 -11.45 21.74 20.46
N ALA A 25 -10.97 21.11 19.39
CA ALA A 25 -10.19 19.87 19.50
C ALA A 25 -8.81 20.22 20.09
N GLU A 26 -8.77 20.56 21.38
CA GLU A 26 -7.53 20.75 22.11
C GLU A 26 -6.90 19.37 22.33
N CYS A 27 -5.89 19.03 21.54
CA CYS A 27 -5.03 17.90 21.85
C CYS A 27 -4.41 18.11 23.23
N SER A 28 -4.39 17.06 24.05
CA SER A 28 -3.66 17.10 25.31
C SER A 28 -2.15 17.03 25.05
N ARG A 29 -1.34 17.33 26.07
CA ARG A 29 0.12 17.22 25.96
C ARG A 29 0.55 15.77 25.65
N GLU A 30 -0.16 14.80 26.21
CA GLU A 30 0.07 13.38 26.00
C GLU A 30 -0.20 12.97 24.54
N ASP A 31 -1.21 13.56 23.90
CA ASP A 31 -1.50 13.33 22.48
C ASP A 31 -0.38 13.86 21.59
N ILE A 32 0.14 15.05 21.90
CA ILE A 32 1.27 15.65 21.17
C ILE A 32 2.50 14.74 21.25
N ASP A 33 2.86 14.29 22.46
CA ASP A 33 4.00 13.42 22.69
C ASP A 33 3.85 12.07 21.96
N TYR A 34 2.64 11.52 21.94
CA TYR A 34 2.31 10.30 21.22
C TYR A 34 2.56 10.43 19.70
N TYR A 35 2.16 11.54 19.08
CA TYR A 35 2.37 11.74 17.64
C TYR A 35 3.84 11.98 17.31
N LEU A 36 4.56 12.74 18.14
CA LEU A 36 5.99 12.99 17.93
C LEU A 36 6.81 11.70 18.04
N GLN A 37 6.49 10.82 19.00
CA GLN A 37 7.15 9.50 19.13
C GLN A 37 6.93 8.59 17.92
N ARG A 38 5.86 8.81 17.15
CA ARG A 38 5.58 8.08 15.90
C ARG A 38 6.16 8.72 14.65
N GLY A 39 7.01 9.74 14.81
CA GLY A 39 7.72 10.38 13.71
C GLY A 39 6.89 11.40 12.93
N PHE A 40 5.76 11.86 13.47
CA PHE A 40 5.05 13.00 12.92
C PHE A 40 5.88 14.27 13.12
N THR A 41 5.87 15.17 12.15
CA THR A 41 6.53 16.46 12.28
C THR A 41 5.68 17.41 13.11
N HIS A 42 6.32 18.40 13.74
CA HIS A 42 5.63 19.38 14.57
C HIS A 42 4.50 20.10 13.79
N ASP A 43 4.73 20.45 12.53
CA ASP A 43 3.73 21.08 11.65
C ASP A 43 2.50 20.19 11.39
N GLN A 44 2.69 18.86 11.32
CA GLN A 44 1.59 17.92 11.15
C GLN A 44 0.74 17.84 12.42
N VAL A 45 1.38 17.84 13.59
CA VAL A 45 0.68 17.82 14.88
C VAL A 45 -0.11 19.10 15.09
N VAL A 46 0.46 20.27 14.78
CA VAL A 46 -0.24 21.56 14.89
C VAL A 46 -1.48 21.63 13.98
N ARG A 47 -1.43 21.05 12.77
CA ARG A 47 -2.60 20.99 11.88
C ARG A 47 -3.70 20.08 12.39
N LEU A 48 -3.34 18.97 13.03
CA LEU A 48 -4.30 18.03 13.63
C LEU A 48 -4.99 18.64 14.84
N CYS A 49 -4.23 19.36 15.66
CA CYS A 49 -4.70 19.94 16.92
C CYS A 49 -5.25 21.37 16.80
N GLY A 50 -5.07 22.00 15.64
CA GLY A 50 -5.40 23.42 15.41
C GLY A 50 -6.58 23.68 14.48
N ALA A 51 -7.29 22.66 13.99
CA ALA A 51 -8.38 22.85 13.04
C ALA A 51 -9.71 23.19 13.76
N PRO A 52 -10.28 24.40 13.57
CA PRO A 52 -11.63 24.69 14.05
C PRO A 52 -12.66 23.92 13.21
N ALA A 53 -13.67 23.34 13.88
CA ALA A 53 -14.77 22.64 13.24
C ALA A 53 -15.54 23.61 12.31
N ARG A 54 -15.50 23.34 10.99
CA ARG A 54 -16.17 24.15 9.97
C ARG A 54 -17.67 23.78 9.90
N PRO A 55 -18.61 24.74 9.79
CA PRO A 55 -20.03 24.43 9.66
C PRO A 55 -20.32 23.73 8.32
N ALA A 56 -21.21 22.74 8.37
CA ALA A 56 -21.60 21.90 7.24
C ALA A 56 -22.23 22.73 6.10
N ALA A 57 -21.57 22.75 4.95
CA ALA A 57 -22.18 23.11 3.67
C ALA A 57 -21.49 22.34 2.54
N GLU A 58 -22.33 21.66 1.76
CA GLU A 58 -22.09 21.02 0.46
C GLU A 58 -21.06 19.87 0.38
N ALA A 59 -21.62 18.66 0.34
CA ALA A 59 -20.92 17.40 0.12
C ALA A 59 -20.28 17.34 -1.28
N ALA A 60 -19.02 17.76 -1.37
CA ALA A 60 -18.08 17.15 -2.28
C ALA A 60 -17.87 15.68 -1.84
N PRO A 61 -17.75 14.70 -2.75
CA PRO A 61 -17.54 13.31 -2.37
C PRO A 61 -16.26 13.22 -1.55
N THR A 62 -16.44 12.89 -0.27
CA THR A 62 -15.36 12.62 0.66
C THR A 62 -14.47 11.54 0.03
N PRO A 63 -13.17 11.78 -0.20
CA PRO A 63 -12.26 10.69 -0.53
C PRO A 63 -12.35 9.71 0.65
N ALA A 64 -12.81 8.49 0.37
CA ALA A 64 -12.98 7.46 1.37
C ALA A 64 -11.71 7.37 2.23
N PRO A 65 -11.83 7.18 3.57
CA PRO A 65 -10.67 6.98 4.42
C PRO A 65 -9.83 5.86 3.82
N ARG A 66 -8.59 6.17 3.42
CA ARG A 66 -7.61 5.13 3.10
C ARG A 66 -7.40 4.36 4.41
N GLN A 67 -8.08 3.24 4.55
CA GLN A 67 -7.93 2.36 5.70
C GLN A 67 -6.48 1.90 5.73
N SER A 68 -5.75 2.31 6.77
CA SER A 68 -4.42 1.79 7.02
C SER A 68 -4.48 0.26 7.11
N PRO A 69 -3.54 -0.47 6.49
CA PRO A 69 -3.55 -1.93 6.53
C PRO A 69 -3.53 -2.43 7.98
N PRO A 70 -4.25 -3.51 8.32
CA PRO A 70 -4.14 -4.15 9.63
C PRO A 70 -2.68 -4.54 9.94
N ASP A 71 -2.28 -4.58 11.22
CA ASP A 71 -0.88 -4.77 11.65
C ASP A 71 -0.18 -5.98 10.99
N ALA A 72 -0.91 -7.08 10.77
CA ALA A 72 -0.40 -8.27 10.09
C ALA A 72 -0.11 -8.05 8.59
N GLU A 73 -0.88 -7.19 7.94
CA GLU A 73 -0.68 -6.78 6.55
C GLU A 73 0.50 -5.83 6.43
N LEU A 74 0.66 -4.90 7.38
CA LEU A 74 1.83 -4.03 7.43
C LEU A 74 3.14 -4.82 7.66
N ALA A 75 3.11 -5.80 8.56
CA ALA A 75 4.25 -6.71 8.78
C ALA A 75 4.54 -7.56 7.52
N THR A 76 3.49 -8.00 6.83
CA THR A 76 3.62 -8.75 5.57
C THR A 76 4.21 -7.90 4.46
N LEU A 77 3.76 -6.64 4.31
CA LEU A 77 4.27 -5.70 3.34
C LEU A 77 5.74 -5.35 3.62
N SER A 78 6.08 -5.08 4.88
CA SER A 78 7.46 -4.80 5.30
C SER A 78 8.39 -5.97 4.94
N TRP A 79 7.94 -7.20 5.16
CA TRP A 79 8.69 -8.38 4.74
C TRP A 79 8.83 -8.48 3.22
N LEU A 80 7.74 -8.26 2.47
CA LEU A 80 7.78 -8.31 1.00
C LEU A 80 8.73 -7.26 0.42
N ARG A 81 8.77 -6.03 0.95
CA ARG A 81 9.74 -5.00 0.56
C ARG A 81 11.19 -5.47 0.77
N ALA A 82 11.45 -6.17 1.87
CA ALA A 82 12.77 -6.69 2.18
C ALA A 82 13.14 -7.90 1.31
N ALA A 83 12.17 -8.73 0.92
CA ALA A 83 12.42 -10.02 0.28
C ALA A 83 12.35 -10.00 -1.26
N LEU A 84 11.49 -9.18 -1.85
CA LEU A 84 11.38 -9.05 -3.30
C LEU A 84 12.56 -8.26 -3.84
N ASP A 85 13.04 -8.65 -5.03
CA ASP A 85 14.05 -7.89 -5.76
C ASP A 85 13.40 -6.67 -6.42
N ALA A 86 13.11 -5.66 -5.59
CA ALA A 86 12.41 -4.45 -5.95
C ALA A 86 12.97 -3.24 -5.22
N GLU A 87 12.83 -2.07 -5.84
CA GLU A 87 13.10 -0.77 -5.24
C GLU A 87 12.04 -0.45 -4.18
N ASP A 88 10.77 -0.67 -4.53
CA ASP A 88 9.64 -0.49 -3.63
C ASP A 88 8.53 -1.51 -3.93
N VAL A 89 7.73 -1.78 -2.90
CA VAL A 89 6.53 -2.60 -2.96
C VAL A 89 5.41 -1.85 -2.25
N GLN A 90 4.29 -1.67 -2.94
CA GLN A 90 3.12 -0.97 -2.43
C GLN A 90 1.92 -1.90 -2.43
N LEU A 91 1.11 -1.81 -1.39
CA LEU A 91 -0.07 -2.63 -1.22
C LEU A 91 -1.29 -1.74 -1.05
N ASP A 92 -2.19 -1.85 -2.00
CA ASP A 92 -3.52 -1.24 -1.99
C ASP A 92 -4.58 -2.34 -1.81
N PRO A 93 -5.85 -2.00 -1.52
CA PRO A 93 -6.91 -2.99 -1.32
C PRO A 93 -7.06 -3.99 -2.49
N ASP A 94 -6.89 -3.52 -3.72
CA ASP A 94 -7.10 -4.33 -4.93
C ASP A 94 -5.80 -4.79 -5.60
N THR A 95 -4.67 -4.16 -5.28
CA THR A 95 -3.45 -4.29 -6.06
C THR A 95 -2.19 -4.39 -5.21
N LEU A 96 -1.25 -5.19 -5.69
CA LEU A 96 0.14 -5.20 -5.26
C LEU A 96 0.98 -4.57 -6.37
N THR A 97 1.67 -3.47 -6.07
CA THR A 97 2.54 -2.79 -7.03
C THR A 97 4.00 -3.04 -6.66
N ILE A 98 4.79 -3.46 -7.64
CA ILE A 98 6.22 -3.76 -7.51
C ILE A 98 6.98 -2.81 -8.43
N ILE A 99 7.86 -2.00 -7.88
CA ILE A 99 8.67 -1.01 -8.62
C ILE A 99 10.10 -1.54 -8.70
N GLN A 100 10.65 -1.61 -9.92
CA GLN A 100 11.98 -2.17 -10.19
C GLN A 100 12.72 -1.33 -11.21
N ASP A 101 14.03 -1.17 -11.05
CA ASP A 101 14.89 -0.80 -12.16
C ASP A 101 15.17 -2.04 -13.01
N ARG A 102 14.97 -1.93 -14.31
CA ARG A 102 15.34 -2.97 -15.28
C ARG A 102 16.21 -2.37 -16.36
N CYS A 103 17.35 -3.00 -16.57
CA CYS A 103 18.21 -2.78 -17.72
C CYS A 103 18.02 -3.94 -18.68
N PHE A 104 17.94 -3.63 -19.98
CA PHE A 104 17.88 -4.64 -21.01
C PHE A 104 18.90 -4.33 -22.10
N PRO A 105 19.54 -5.37 -22.68
CA PRO A 105 20.45 -5.20 -23.78
C PRO A 105 19.69 -4.69 -25.00
N TYR A 106 20.34 -3.81 -25.74
CA TYR A 106 19.79 -3.09 -26.87
C TYR A 106 20.87 -2.82 -27.92
N GLY A 107 20.44 -2.83 -29.18
CA GLY A 107 21.32 -2.56 -30.31
C GLY A 107 22.13 -3.79 -30.72
N GLU A 108 22.95 -3.60 -31.74
CA GLU A 108 23.90 -4.62 -32.19
C GLU A 108 25.03 -4.75 -31.18
N GLU A 109 25.59 -5.95 -31.12
CA GLU A 109 26.80 -6.21 -30.36
C GLU A 109 27.94 -5.35 -30.94
N ASN A 110 28.61 -4.58 -30.08
CA ASN A 110 29.74 -3.75 -30.51
C ASN A 110 30.97 -4.62 -30.82
N ALA A 111 32.04 -4.01 -31.34
CA ALA A 111 33.25 -4.71 -31.76
C ALA A 111 33.98 -5.53 -30.67
N ILE A 112 33.61 -5.35 -29.40
CA ILE A 112 34.18 -6.05 -28.24
C ILE A 112 33.20 -7.02 -27.58
N GLY A 113 32.04 -7.26 -28.19
CA GLY A 113 31.11 -8.28 -27.74
C GLY A 113 30.03 -7.82 -26.75
N PHE A 114 29.80 -6.51 -26.60
CA PHE A 114 28.81 -5.98 -25.67
C PHE A 114 27.63 -5.33 -26.39
N HIS A 115 26.43 -5.59 -25.90
CA HIS A 115 25.26 -4.80 -26.24
C HIS A 115 25.21 -3.53 -25.38
N GLU A 116 24.70 -2.44 -25.95
CA GLU A 116 24.35 -1.28 -25.13
C GLU A 116 23.19 -1.65 -24.21
N GLU A 117 23.12 -1.08 -23.02
CA GLU A 117 21.99 -1.30 -22.12
C GLU A 117 21.12 -0.06 -22.00
N ILE A 118 19.80 -0.29 -21.98
CA ILE A 118 18.81 0.73 -21.66
C ILE A 118 18.18 0.36 -20.34
N CYS A 119 18.29 1.27 -19.36
CA CYS A 119 17.66 1.13 -18.07
C CYS A 119 16.40 2.00 -17.96
N GLY A 120 15.39 1.48 -17.26
CA GLY A 120 14.17 2.20 -16.95
C GLY A 120 13.53 1.70 -15.67
N ARG A 121 12.69 2.55 -15.08
CA ARG A 121 11.83 2.17 -13.97
C ARG A 121 10.62 1.42 -14.53
N MET A 122 10.46 0.17 -14.11
CA MET A 122 9.31 -0.69 -14.40
C MET A 122 8.40 -0.72 -13.19
N THR A 123 7.14 -0.32 -13.37
CA THR A 123 6.09 -0.48 -12.36
C THR A 123 5.18 -1.61 -12.79
N THR A 124 5.16 -2.69 -12.00
CA THR A 124 4.33 -3.87 -12.23
C THR A 124 3.20 -3.91 -11.22
N THR A 125 1.96 -3.80 -11.69
CA THR A 125 0.75 -3.88 -10.88
C THR A 125 0.09 -5.23 -11.04
N LEU A 126 -0.13 -5.91 -9.93
CA LEU A 126 -0.78 -7.21 -9.83
C LEU A 126 -2.14 -7.05 -9.17
N ARG A 127 -3.20 -7.60 -9.77
CA ARG A 127 -4.48 -7.71 -9.06
C ARG A 127 -4.35 -8.72 -7.92
N ARG A 128 -4.82 -8.35 -6.72
CA ARG A 128 -4.87 -9.23 -5.54
C ARG A 128 -5.96 -10.29 -5.71
N LYS A 129 -7.13 -9.88 -6.20
CA LYS A 129 -8.22 -10.80 -6.54
C LYS A 129 -7.80 -11.72 -7.69
N GLY A 130 -7.89 -13.03 -7.46
CA GLY A 130 -7.47 -14.04 -8.43
C GLY A 130 -5.96 -14.25 -8.49
N LEU A 131 -5.19 -13.73 -7.53
CA LEU A 131 -3.76 -14.02 -7.43
C LEU A 131 -3.55 -15.45 -6.96
N GLU A 132 -2.95 -16.26 -7.84
CA GLU A 132 -2.64 -17.66 -7.61
C GLU A 132 -1.14 -17.91 -7.71
N ILE A 133 -0.62 -18.73 -6.81
CA ILE A 133 0.77 -19.18 -6.89
C ILE A 133 0.82 -20.42 -7.77
N VAL A 134 1.45 -20.31 -8.94
CA VAL A 134 1.53 -21.39 -9.94
C VAL A 134 2.76 -22.25 -9.71
N ARG A 135 3.90 -21.62 -9.39
CA ARG A 135 5.17 -22.33 -9.22
C ARG A 135 6.00 -21.69 -8.13
N VAL A 136 6.59 -22.55 -7.30
CA VAL A 136 7.53 -22.16 -6.26
C VAL A 136 8.66 -23.17 -6.27
N LYS A 137 9.90 -22.69 -6.37
CA LYS A 137 11.09 -23.49 -6.14
C LYS A 137 12.07 -22.71 -5.31
N ASP A 138 12.41 -23.24 -4.15
CA ASP A 138 13.50 -22.70 -3.37
C ASP A 138 14.84 -23.04 -4.05
N PRO A 139 15.84 -22.14 -3.97
CA PRO A 139 17.14 -22.36 -4.58
C PRO A 139 17.85 -23.52 -3.88
N ILE A 140 18.64 -24.28 -4.65
CA ILE A 140 19.58 -25.27 -4.14
C ILE A 140 20.97 -24.80 -4.61
N PRO A 141 21.91 -24.49 -3.70
CA PRO A 141 23.23 -23.99 -4.08
C PRO A 141 23.86 -24.83 -5.18
N LEU A 142 24.34 -24.18 -6.25
CA LEU A 142 24.99 -24.77 -7.43
C LEU A 142 24.13 -25.70 -8.31
N LEU A 143 22.90 -26.03 -7.91
CA LEU A 143 22.06 -27.00 -8.61
C LEU A 143 20.81 -26.39 -9.22
N ARG A 144 20.24 -25.36 -8.59
CA ARG A 144 18.95 -24.83 -9.01
C ARG A 144 18.71 -23.40 -8.53
N ASP A 145 18.21 -22.58 -9.43
CA ASP A 145 17.79 -21.23 -9.14
C ASP A 145 16.44 -21.16 -8.41
N ALA A 146 16.23 -20.03 -7.75
CA ALA A 146 14.97 -19.67 -7.13
C ALA A 146 13.91 -19.36 -8.20
N GLU A 147 12.67 -19.84 -8.01
CA GLU A 147 11.55 -19.53 -8.90
C GLU A 147 10.29 -19.23 -8.09
N LEU A 148 9.64 -18.11 -8.40
CA LEU A 148 8.30 -17.78 -7.90
C LEU A 148 7.45 -17.27 -9.06
N ARG A 149 6.52 -18.10 -9.53
CA ARG A 149 5.58 -17.74 -10.60
C ARG A 149 4.17 -17.59 -10.05
N VAL A 150 3.54 -16.48 -10.40
CA VAL A 150 2.14 -16.20 -10.06
C VAL A 150 1.29 -16.10 -11.32
N LYS A 151 -0.01 -16.36 -11.16
CA LYS A 151 -1.06 -16.10 -12.14
C LYS A 151 -2.01 -15.05 -11.59
N THR A 152 -2.20 -13.97 -12.32
CA THR A 152 -3.13 -12.87 -12.03
C THR A 152 -3.14 -11.90 -13.21
N SER A 153 -4.06 -10.92 -13.22
CA SER A 153 -3.96 -9.80 -14.14
C SER A 153 -2.74 -8.93 -13.80
N VAL A 154 -1.76 -8.90 -14.69
CA VAL A 154 -0.54 -8.10 -14.58
C VAL A 154 -0.61 -6.94 -15.54
N THR A 155 -0.33 -5.73 -15.04
CA THR A 155 -0.13 -4.53 -15.87
C THR A 155 1.27 -3.97 -15.61
N ARG A 156 1.99 -3.60 -16.66
CA ARG A 156 3.33 -3.01 -16.57
C ARG A 156 3.36 -1.64 -17.24
N THR A 157 3.96 -0.68 -16.56
CA THR A 157 4.35 0.61 -17.14
C THR A 157 5.87 0.78 -17.03
N PHE A 158 6.42 1.54 -17.97
CA PHE A 158 7.86 1.70 -18.12
C PHE A 158 8.22 3.15 -18.36
N GLU A 159 9.15 3.65 -17.55
CA GLU A 159 9.73 4.97 -17.65
C GLU A 159 11.21 4.84 -17.99
N TYR A 160 11.55 5.09 -19.26
CA TYR A 160 12.93 5.00 -19.74
C TYR A 160 13.74 6.21 -19.27
N ARG A 161 14.97 5.99 -18.79
CA ARG A 161 15.86 7.07 -18.36
C ARG A 161 16.41 7.91 -19.51
N LYS A 162 16.35 7.38 -20.73
CA LYS A 162 16.81 8.03 -21.97
C LYS A 162 15.77 7.82 -23.06
N LYS A 163 15.82 8.65 -24.12
CA LYS A 163 15.00 8.43 -25.32
C LYS A 163 15.49 7.19 -26.05
N ILE A 164 14.57 6.30 -26.40
CA ILE A 164 14.88 5.02 -27.06
C ILE A 164 14.18 4.93 -28.41
N LYS A 165 14.80 4.23 -29.37
CA LYS A 165 14.24 4.04 -30.70
C LYS A 165 13.02 3.12 -30.63
N ASP A 166 12.08 3.25 -31.57
CA ASP A 166 10.84 2.49 -31.51
C ASP A 166 11.05 0.98 -31.70
N LYS A 167 12.04 0.56 -32.50
CA LYS A 167 12.44 -0.85 -32.61
C LYS A 167 12.88 -1.42 -31.24
N ALA A 168 13.58 -0.63 -30.43
CA ALA A 168 13.99 -0.99 -29.06
C ALA A 168 12.77 -1.24 -28.18
N LYS A 169 11.80 -0.32 -28.23
CA LYS A 169 10.55 -0.40 -27.46
C LYS A 169 9.80 -1.67 -27.81
N GLN A 170 9.70 -1.98 -29.11
CA GLN A 170 9.00 -3.17 -29.59
C GLN A 170 9.64 -4.46 -29.05
N GLN A 171 10.97 -4.58 -29.15
CA GLN A 171 11.69 -5.74 -28.61
C GLN A 171 11.52 -5.86 -27.10
N PHE A 172 11.66 -4.75 -26.38
CA PHE A 172 11.46 -4.71 -24.94
C PHE A 172 10.04 -5.13 -24.53
N LEU A 173 9.02 -4.67 -25.25
CA LEU A 173 7.63 -5.03 -24.99
C LEU A 173 7.30 -6.47 -25.39
N ALA A 174 8.13 -7.13 -26.19
CA ALA A 174 8.02 -8.57 -26.46
C ALA A 174 8.48 -9.39 -25.24
N ASP A 175 9.59 -8.98 -24.60
CA ASP A 175 10.12 -9.64 -23.40
C ASP A 175 9.31 -9.28 -22.15
N TYR A 176 8.83 -8.04 -22.08
CA TYR A 176 8.07 -7.49 -20.96
C TYR A 176 6.73 -6.90 -21.43
N PRO A 177 5.75 -7.75 -21.77
CA PRO A 177 4.46 -7.30 -22.27
C PRO A 177 3.75 -6.42 -21.23
N ARG A 178 3.07 -5.37 -21.71
CA ARG A 178 2.30 -4.44 -20.86
C ARG A 178 1.22 -5.13 -20.07
N HIS A 179 0.66 -6.20 -20.62
CA HIS A 179 -0.37 -7.01 -19.99
C HIS A 179 0.03 -8.48 -20.08
N SER A 180 -0.10 -9.21 -18.98
CA SER A 180 0.07 -10.67 -18.96
C SER A 180 -0.80 -11.30 -17.87
N GLU A 181 -1.03 -12.60 -17.98
CA GLU A 181 -1.74 -13.36 -16.94
C GLU A 181 -0.79 -14.05 -15.96
N THR A 182 0.50 -14.09 -16.28
CA THR A 182 1.54 -14.70 -15.44
C THR A 182 2.70 -13.74 -15.25
N LEU A 183 3.38 -13.87 -14.11
CA LEU A 183 4.60 -13.15 -13.80
C LEU A 183 5.54 -14.03 -12.98
N ASP A 184 6.81 -14.04 -13.33
CA ASP A 184 7.90 -14.45 -12.46
C ASP A 184 8.27 -13.28 -11.54
N ILE A 185 8.02 -13.45 -10.25
CA ILE A 185 8.35 -12.44 -9.24
C ILE A 185 9.80 -12.69 -8.81
N PRO A 186 10.71 -11.73 -9.05
CA PRO A 186 12.09 -11.89 -8.67
C PRO A 186 12.24 -11.74 -7.15
N ILE A 187 13.09 -12.58 -6.57
CA ILE A 187 13.33 -12.67 -5.12
C ILE A 187 14.79 -12.33 -4.87
N LYS A 188 15.08 -11.51 -3.84
CA LYS A 188 16.46 -11.18 -3.47
C LYS A 188 17.23 -12.44 -3.07
N SER A 189 18.53 -12.44 -3.36
CA SER A 189 19.42 -13.52 -2.95
C SER A 189 19.36 -13.78 -1.44
N GLY A 190 19.41 -15.06 -1.05
CA GLY A 190 19.29 -15.50 0.34
C GLY A 190 17.85 -15.59 0.88
N GLN A 191 16.86 -15.06 0.16
CA GLN A 191 15.45 -15.17 0.54
C GLN A 191 14.81 -16.42 -0.07
N LYS A 192 13.79 -16.97 0.61
CA LYS A 192 13.10 -18.19 0.16
C LYS A 192 11.83 -17.85 -0.63
N PRO A 193 11.73 -18.24 -1.92
CA PRO A 193 10.50 -18.15 -2.71
C PRO A 193 9.27 -18.73 -2.02
N SER A 194 9.42 -19.83 -1.26
CA SER A 194 8.32 -20.44 -0.51
C SER A 194 7.73 -19.53 0.56
N GLU A 195 8.57 -18.71 1.20
CA GLU A 195 8.10 -17.74 2.18
C GLU A 195 7.39 -16.56 1.51
N ALA A 196 7.93 -16.06 0.40
CA ALA A 196 7.27 -15.04 -0.40
C ALA A 196 5.90 -15.51 -0.91
N ALA A 197 5.82 -16.74 -1.41
CA ALA A 197 4.55 -17.35 -1.81
C ALA A 197 3.52 -17.40 -0.67
N ARG A 198 3.96 -17.73 0.56
CA ARG A 198 3.07 -17.71 1.75
C ARG A 198 2.55 -16.31 2.04
N LYS A 199 3.42 -15.29 2.01
CA LYS A 199 3.05 -13.89 2.24
C LYS A 199 2.11 -13.35 1.15
N LEU A 200 2.38 -13.66 -0.12
CA LEU A 200 1.50 -13.31 -1.24
C LEU A 200 0.11 -13.96 -1.11
N LYS A 201 0.03 -15.22 -0.66
CA LYS A 201 -1.26 -15.88 -0.38
C LYS A 201 -2.05 -15.20 0.73
N MET A 202 -1.39 -14.63 1.74
CA MET A 202 -2.06 -13.90 2.82
C MET A 202 -2.76 -12.65 2.27
N ILE A 203 -2.04 -11.83 1.51
CA ILE A 203 -2.59 -10.59 0.94
C ILE A 203 -3.62 -10.86 -0.17
N ALA A 204 -3.54 -11.99 -0.87
CA ALA A 204 -4.51 -12.36 -1.91
C ALA A 204 -5.90 -12.72 -1.36
N ARG A 205 -5.99 -13.13 -0.08
CA ARG A 205 -7.22 -13.62 0.55
C ARG A 205 -8.02 -12.57 1.31
N GLN A 206 -7.43 -11.42 1.60
CA GLN A 206 -8.14 -10.39 2.34
C GLN A 206 -9.17 -9.72 1.42
N PRO A 207 -10.46 -9.73 1.78
CA PRO A 207 -11.47 -9.04 1.02
C PRO A 207 -11.20 -7.53 1.07
N SER A 208 -11.33 -6.89 -0.09
CA SER A 208 -11.60 -5.46 -0.20
C SER A 208 -12.94 -5.21 0.52
N LEU A 209 -12.87 -4.76 1.78
CA LEU A 209 -14.04 -4.41 2.60
C LEU A 209 -14.66 -3.09 2.13
#